data_AF-A0ABD0R7E0-F1
#
_entry.id   AF-A0ABD0R7E0-F1
#
_cell.length_a   1.000
_cell.length_b   1.000
_cell.length_c   1.000
_cell.angle_alpha   90.00
_cell.angle_beta   90.00
_cell.angle_gamma   90.00
#
_symmetry.space_group_name_H-M   'P 1'
#
loop_
_entity.id
_entity.type
_entity.pdbx_description
1 polymer ?
#
loop_
_entity_poly.entity_id
_entity_poly.type
_entity_poly.pdbx_seq_one_letter_code
_entity_poly.pdbx_strand_id
1 'polypeptide(L)'
;MVGLLGSLVELDKAGLLDCILYLSGVSGSTWCMATLYKEPDWSTKLDTVKDKIIERLSSSKVSWGNAYNKLKKYWEREGKNGKDFSLTDFWAAIVITTYVKE
;
A
#
# COMPACT_ATOMS: atom_id res chain seq x y z
N MET A 1 2.62 4.02 -7.38
CA MET A 1 3.32 3.02 -6.55
C MET A 1 4.68 2.67 -7.13
N VAL A 2 4.75 1.89 -8.23
CA VAL A 2 6.02 1.45 -8.83
C VAL A 2 6.93 2.62 -9.26
N GLY A 3 6.36 3.68 -9.85
CA GLY A 3 7.15 4.87 -10.22
C GLY A 3 7.85 5.53 -9.02
N LEU A 4 7.14 5.72 -7.90
CA LEU A 4 7.75 6.28 -6.67
C LEU A 4 8.84 5.36 -6.12
N LEU A 5 8.60 4.04 -6.09
CA LEU A 5 9.60 3.07 -5.65
C LEU A 5 10.87 3.16 -6.48
N GLY A 6 10.75 3.24 -7.81
CA GLY A 6 11.89 3.43 -8.70
C GLY A 6 12.64 4.74 -8.45
N SER A 7 11.92 5.85 -8.25
CA SER A 7 12.55 7.14 -7.90
C SER A 7 13.35 7.07 -6.61
N LEU A 8 12.81 6.42 -5.56
CA LEU A 8 13.51 6.27 -4.28
C LEU A 8 14.76 5.40 -4.41
N VAL A 9 14.70 4.33 -5.21
CA VAL A 9 15.86 3.46 -5.48
C VAL A 9 16.98 4.23 -6.18
N GLU A 10 16.66 5.10 -7.14
CA GLU A 10 17.69 5.92 -7.79
C GLU A 10 18.21 7.05 -6.89
N LEU A 11 17.38 7.61 -6.01
CA LEU A 11 17.84 8.57 -5.00
C LEU A 11 18.82 7.93 -4.01
N ASP A 12 18.57 6.68 -3.60
CA ASP A 12 19.47 5.91 -2.74
C ASP A 12 20.82 5.67 -3.43
N LYS A 13 20.80 5.17 -4.67
CA LYS A 13 22.02 4.96 -5.48
C LYS A 13 22.83 6.24 -5.71
N ALA A 14 22.15 7.39 -5.82
CA ALA A 14 22.79 8.68 -5.96
C ALA A 14 23.32 9.26 -4.63
N GLY A 15 23.05 8.61 -3.49
CA GLY A 15 23.40 9.11 -2.15
C GLY A 15 22.58 10.33 -1.73
N LEU A 16 21.41 10.54 -2.34
CA LEU A 16 20.54 11.70 -2.13
C LEU A 16 19.33 11.39 -1.24
N LEU A 17 19.02 10.11 -1.00
CA LEU A 17 17.86 9.72 -0.20
C LEU A 17 17.91 10.26 1.24
N ASP A 18 19.09 10.20 1.88
CA ASP A 18 19.29 10.72 3.24
C ASP A 18 19.21 12.26 3.35
N CYS A 19 19.22 12.96 2.22
CA CYS A 19 19.05 14.42 2.19
C CYS A 19 17.57 14.84 2.27
N ILE A 20 16.63 13.91 2.18
CA ILE A 20 15.20 14.20 2.10
C ILE A 20 14.60 14.33 3.50
N LEU A 21 14.13 15.53 3.83
CA LEU A 21 13.44 15.79 5.10
C LEU A 21 11.96 15.35 5.07
N TYR A 22 11.30 15.49 3.91
CA TYR A 22 9.89 15.16 3.75
C TYR A 22 9.65 14.35 2.49
N LEU A 23 8.92 13.25 2.63
CA LEU A 23 8.38 12.47 1.53
C LEU A 23 6.85 12.61 1.53
N SER A 24 6.31 13.42 0.62
CA SER A 24 4.87 13.60 0.45
C SER A 24 4.32 12.71 -0.67
N GLY A 25 3.05 12.30 -0.57
CA GLY A 25 2.39 11.55 -1.63
C GLY A 25 0.88 11.70 -1.62
N VAL A 26 0.27 11.44 -2.77
CA VAL A 26 -1.18 11.42 -3.01
C VAL A 26 -1.54 10.23 -3.93
N SER A 27 -2.76 9.71 -3.79
CA SER A 27 -3.28 8.62 -4.62
C SER A 27 -2.30 7.43 -4.65
N GLY A 28 -2.00 6.83 -5.80
CA GLY A 28 -1.17 5.62 -5.90
C GLY A 28 0.27 5.74 -5.37
N SER A 29 0.79 6.93 -5.08
CA SER A 29 2.08 7.09 -4.40
C SER A 29 2.00 6.76 -2.91
N THR A 30 0.84 7.00 -2.27
CA THR A 30 0.63 6.67 -0.86
C THR A 30 0.65 5.16 -0.61
N TRP A 31 0.34 4.33 -1.60
CA TRP A 31 0.40 2.87 -1.46
C TRP A 31 1.84 2.36 -1.32
N CYS A 32 2.78 3.02 -2.02
CA CYS A 32 4.21 2.74 -1.86
C CYS A 32 4.65 3.20 -0.47
N MET A 33 4.31 4.43 -0.08
CA MET A 33 4.64 4.97 1.25
C MET A 33 4.07 4.10 2.38
N ALA A 34 2.80 3.71 2.32
CA ALA A 34 2.17 2.85 3.31
C ALA A 34 2.88 1.48 3.44
N THR A 35 3.48 0.98 2.36
CA THR A 35 4.28 -0.25 2.43
C THR A 35 5.69 0.00 2.97
N LEU A 36 6.35 1.09 2.56
CA LEU A 36 7.67 1.47 3.06
C LEU A 36 7.65 1.70 4.57
N TYR A 37 6.74 2.55 5.05
CA TYR A 37 6.66 2.95 6.46
C TYR A 37 6.19 1.84 7.43
N LYS A 38 5.87 0.64 6.93
CA LYS A 38 5.71 -0.54 7.79
C LYS A 38 7.03 -1.07 8.31
N GLU A 39 8.12 -0.81 7.61
CA GLU A 39 9.47 -1.15 8.01
C GLU A 39 10.10 0.14 8.60
N PRO A 40 10.35 0.21 9.92
CA PRO A 40 10.79 1.46 10.56
C PRO A 40 12.09 2.03 9.98
N ASP A 41 12.97 1.17 9.47
CA ASP A 41 14.25 1.49 8.86
C ASP A 41 14.26 1.18 7.35
N TRP A 42 13.12 1.39 6.67
CA TRP A 42 12.98 1.09 5.24
C TRP A 42 14.03 1.75 4.36
N SER A 43 14.50 2.96 4.69
CA SER A 43 15.45 3.72 3.85
C SER A 43 16.82 3.07 3.80
N THR A 44 17.28 2.42 4.88
CA THR A 44 18.54 1.66 4.91
C THR A 44 18.40 0.23 4.35
N LYS A 45 17.16 -0.24 4.19
CA LYS A 45 16.81 -1.58 3.69
C LYS A 45 16.04 -1.53 2.38
N LEU A 46 16.21 -0.45 1.60
CA LEU A 46 15.33 -0.14 0.48
C LEU A 46 15.25 -1.27 -0.54
N ASP A 47 16.35 -1.96 -0.83
CA ASP A 47 16.36 -3.13 -1.70
C ASP A 47 15.49 -4.28 -1.20
N THR A 48 15.53 -4.58 0.10
CA THR A 48 14.68 -5.61 0.70
C THR A 48 13.20 -5.23 0.61
N VAL A 49 12.88 -3.96 0.86
CA VAL A 49 11.49 -3.48 0.79
C VAL A 49 10.99 -3.46 -0.66
N LYS A 50 11.84 -3.06 -1.61
CA LYS A 50 11.58 -3.13 -3.05
C LYS A 50 11.23 -4.55 -3.48
N ASP A 51 12.02 -5.54 -3.07
CA ASP A 51 11.79 -6.93 -3.44
C ASP A 51 10.48 -7.46 -2.85
N LYS A 52 10.17 -7.15 -1.58
CA LYS A 52 8.86 -7.44 -0.96
C LYS A 52 7.69 -6.83 -1.74
N ILE A 53 7.84 -5.59 -2.22
CA ILE A 53 6.81 -4.91 -3.03
C ILE A 53 6.64 -5.62 -4.38
N ILE A 54 7.73 -5.94 -5.07
CA ILE A 54 7.70 -6.62 -6.38
C ILE A 54 7.08 -8.00 -6.24
N GLU A 55 7.50 -8.78 -5.25
CA GLU A 55 6.95 -10.11 -4.96
C GLU A 55 5.44 -10.02 -4.74
N ARG A 56 4.99 -9.07 -3.91
CA ARG A 56 3.58 -8.85 -3.65
C ARG A 56 2.79 -8.52 -4.91
N LEU A 57 3.30 -7.64 -5.76
CA LEU A 57 2.62 -7.25 -7.00
C LEU A 57 2.61 -8.38 -8.04
N SER A 58 3.64 -9.23 -8.05
CA SER A 58 3.79 -10.35 -8.98
C SER A 58 3.03 -11.61 -8.54
N SER A 59 2.79 -11.72 -7.23
CA SER A 59 2.04 -12.80 -6.58
C SER A 59 0.57 -12.80 -7.06
N SER A 60 -0.08 -13.97 -7.06
CA SER A 60 -1.43 -14.16 -7.58
C SER A 60 -2.46 -13.18 -6.99
N LYS A 61 -3.51 -12.88 -7.78
CA LYS A 61 -4.61 -12.02 -7.35
C LYS A 61 -5.27 -12.60 -6.10
N VAL A 62 -5.62 -11.73 -5.16
CA VAL A 62 -6.29 -12.15 -3.93
C VAL A 62 -7.62 -12.83 -4.26
N SER A 63 -7.94 -13.90 -3.50
CA SER A 63 -9.20 -14.61 -3.62
C SER A 63 -10.38 -13.65 -3.44
N TRP A 64 -11.36 -13.73 -4.35
CA TRP A 64 -12.63 -13.01 -4.25
C TRP A 64 -13.34 -13.23 -2.90
N GLY A 65 -13.16 -14.40 -2.28
CA GLY A 65 -13.67 -14.68 -0.94
C GLY A 65 -13.06 -13.78 0.14
N ASN A 66 -11.77 -13.47 0.06
CA ASN A 66 -11.11 -12.59 1.02
C ASN A 66 -11.59 -11.14 0.87
N ALA A 67 -11.73 -10.67 -0.37
CA ALA A 67 -12.26 -9.35 -0.67
C ALA A 67 -13.71 -9.20 -0.17
N TYR A 68 -14.56 -10.21 -0.40
CA TYR A 68 -15.92 -10.26 0.13
C TYR A 68 -15.96 -10.26 1.66
N ASN A 69 -15.12 -11.07 2.31
CA ASN A 69 -15.05 -11.10 3.78
C ASN A 69 -14.63 -9.74 4.36
N LYS A 70 -13.71 -9.03 3.71
CA LYS A 70 -13.28 -7.69 4.14
C LYS A 70 -14.41 -6.67 3.96
N LEU A 71 -15.13 -6.73 2.84
CA LEU A 71 -16.29 -5.89 2.58
C LEU A 71 -17.41 -6.13 3.61
N LYS A 72 -17.69 -7.39 3.94
CA LYS A 72 -18.67 -7.76 4.96
C LYS A 72 -18.30 -7.18 6.33
N LYS A 73 -17.02 -7.22 6.70
CA LYS A 73 -16.52 -6.59 7.94
C LYS A 73 -16.73 -5.08 7.94
N TYR A 74 -16.49 -4.39 6.83
CA TYR A 74 -16.76 -2.95 6.74
C TYR A 74 -18.25 -2.65 6.86
N TRP A 75 -19.10 -3.44 6.19
CA TRP A 75 -20.55 -3.30 6.30
C TRP A 75 -21.04 -3.53 7.75
N GLU A 76 -20.53 -4.55 8.43
CA GLU A 76 -20.90 -4.82 9.82
C GLU A 76 -20.47 -3.71 10.79
N ARG A 77 -19.31 -3.10 10.55
CA ARG A 77 -18.75 -2.05 11.42
C ARG A 77 -19.39 -0.68 11.19
N GLU A 78 -19.60 -0.31 9.93
CA GLU A 78 -20.05 1.02 9.53
C GLU A 78 -21.50 1.03 9.03
N GLY A 79 -21.85 0.14 8.09
CA GLY A 79 -23.17 0.19 7.44
C GLY A 79 -24.34 -0.25 8.34
N LYS A 80 -24.12 -1.27 9.18
CA LYS A 80 -25.21 -1.94 9.92
C LYS A 80 -25.91 -1.05 10.96
N ASN A 81 -25.22 -0.03 11.46
CA ASN A 81 -25.74 0.92 12.46
C ASN A 81 -26.10 2.28 11.83
N GLY A 82 -26.19 2.37 10.50
CA GLY A 82 -26.47 3.61 9.79
C GLY A 82 -25.33 4.63 9.82
N LYS A 83 -24.07 4.18 9.96
CA LYS A 83 -22.89 5.05 9.80
C LYS A 83 -22.48 5.14 8.33
N ASP A 84 -21.40 5.87 8.05
CA ASP A 84 -20.94 6.29 6.73
C ASP A 84 -20.27 5.19 5.90
N PHE A 85 -20.98 4.09 5.63
CA PHE A 85 -20.53 3.12 4.63
C PHE A 85 -20.65 3.70 3.21
N SER A 86 -19.59 3.60 2.43
CA SER A 86 -19.47 4.29 1.15
C SER A 86 -18.79 3.44 0.05
N LEU A 87 -18.76 3.98 -1.18
CA LEU A 87 -18.00 3.39 -2.28
C LEU A 87 -16.49 3.34 -1.98
N THR A 88 -15.99 4.16 -1.06
CA THR A 88 -14.59 4.12 -0.62
C THR A 88 -14.30 2.84 0.18
N ASP A 89 -15.27 2.35 0.99
CA ASP A 89 -15.13 1.07 1.71
C ASP A 89 -15.14 -0.11 0.74
N PHE A 90 -16.01 -0.06 -0.27
CA PHE A 90 -16.01 -1.02 -1.36
C PHE A 90 -14.67 -1.03 -2.10
N TRP A 91 -14.19 0.14 -2.51
CA TRP A 91 -12.90 0.29 -3.18
C TRP A 91 -11.75 -0.24 -2.32
N ALA A 92 -11.74 0.05 -1.02
CA ALA A 92 -10.73 -0.46 -0.09
C ALA A 92 -10.79 -1.99 0.03
N ALA A 93 -11.98 -2.59 0.10
CA ALA A 93 -12.12 -4.05 0.20
C ALA A 93 -11.65 -4.77 -1.06
N ILE A 94 -11.88 -4.20 -2.25
CA ILE A 94 -11.53 -4.84 -3.53
C ILE A 94 -10.11 -4.48 -3.99
N VAL A 95 -9.81 -3.18 -4.09
CA VAL A 95 -8.57 -2.68 -4.72
C VAL A 95 -7.39 -2.78 -3.77
N ILE A 96 -7.49 -2.25 -2.54
CA ILE A 96 -6.37 -2.29 -1.59
C ILE A 96 -6.01 -3.72 -1.22
N THR A 97 -7.00 -4.57 -0.96
CA THR A 97 -6.75 -6.00 -0.69
C THR A 97 -6.01 -6.68 -1.84
N THR A 98 -6.32 -6.33 -3.09
CA THR A 98 -5.66 -6.94 -4.25
C THR A 98 -4.21 -6.50 -4.42
N TYR A 99 -3.93 -5.20 -4.28
CA TYR A 99 -2.63 -4.62 -4.65
C TYR A 99 -1.68 -4.40 -3.48
N VAL A 100 -2.21 -4.02 -2.32
CA VAL A 100 -1.41 -3.83 -1.10
C VAL A 100 -1.39 -5.12 -0.27
N LYS A 101 -2.26 -6.10 -0.56
CA LYS A 101 -2.35 -7.42 0.11
C LYS A 101 -2.30 -7.33 1.62
N GLU A 102 -3.01 -6.33 2.13
CA GLU A 102 -3.33 -6.16 3.55
C GLU A 102 -4.67 -6.79 3.91
#